data_AF-A0A401IDV3-F1
#
_entry.id   AF-A0A401IDV3-F1
#
_cell.length_a   1.000
_cell.length_b   1.000
_cell.length_c   1.000
_cell.angle_alpha   90.00
_cell.angle_beta   90.00
_cell.angle_gamma   90.00
#
_symmetry.space_group_name_H-M   'P 1'
#
loop_
_entity.id
_entity.type
_entity.pdbx_description
1 polymer ?
#
loop_
_entity_poly.entity_id
_entity_poly.type
_entity_poly.pdbx_seq_one_letter_code
_entity_poly.pdbx_strand_id
1 'polypeptide(L)'
;MARKGSDVVEILTIESPEKEDLITVLRQYPNAKNFLLAPPGKAVPSGERLLIQKRATATITKVDGPPTLDNPLLIIGMGAEDDTPPSLNQDIEELQTRLKALGYYQGEIDANFGFNTDLAVKAFQAKEFGESEADGKVGRKTWDKLWGKDRPETTITASSSPAIRGKNYLKLNKTSKKDEFGCFVLKMEYFKDGNLKDSMSVCSGTRGAQFFKTGPNSVPKSFQPLPEGKWRIENIKWAGGPQHKDDYSGKFVFPDPGVGPVSTPLTYVSPGFTRRSAIEIHIDWNRRPKSPGTAGCVGLYNIADYQRFVRWLRETDPRDFYVDWGLGTCPKP
;
A
#
# COMPACT_ATOMS: atom_id res chain seq x y z
N MET A 1 11.84 -28.32 -9.42
CA MET A 1 11.83 -29.78 -9.21
C MET A 1 11.40 -30.12 -7.78
N ALA A 2 10.51 -31.09 -7.62
CA ALA A 2 10.17 -31.69 -6.34
C ALA A 2 10.92 -33.03 -6.15
N ARG A 3 11.37 -33.35 -4.93
CA ARG A 3 12.12 -34.58 -4.61
C ARG A 3 11.57 -35.29 -3.38
N LYS A 4 11.65 -36.62 -3.36
CA LYS A 4 11.44 -37.48 -2.19
C LYS A 4 12.70 -38.33 -2.03
N GLY A 5 13.59 -37.94 -1.12
CA GLY A 5 14.92 -38.55 -1.04
C GLY A 5 15.82 -38.15 -2.21
N SER A 6 16.47 -39.12 -2.86
CA SER A 6 17.32 -38.92 -4.06
C SER A 6 16.52 -38.73 -5.35
N ASP A 7 15.26 -39.16 -5.35
CA ASP A 7 14.50 -39.35 -6.58
C ASP A 7 13.74 -38.08 -6.98
N VAL A 8 13.77 -37.78 -8.28
CA VAL A 8 13.00 -36.70 -8.88
C VAL A 8 11.55 -37.16 -8.96
N VAL A 9 10.67 -36.47 -8.23
CA VAL A 9 9.25 -36.82 -8.18
C VAL A 9 8.49 -36.12 -9.29
N GLU A 10 8.85 -34.87 -9.60
CA GLU A 10 8.10 -34.08 -10.56
C GLU A 10 8.91 -32.90 -11.14
N ILE A 11 8.74 -32.66 -12.45
CA ILE A 11 9.38 -31.57 -13.19
C ILE A 11 8.29 -30.65 -13.74
N LEU A 12 8.19 -29.45 -13.17
CA LEU A 12 7.26 -28.41 -13.60
C LEU A 12 7.96 -27.49 -14.61
N THR A 13 7.33 -27.27 -15.76
CA THR A 13 7.77 -26.26 -16.72
C THR A 13 6.74 -25.14 -16.73
N ILE A 14 7.16 -23.94 -16.31
CA ILE A 14 6.34 -22.75 -16.27
C ILE A 14 6.65 -21.95 -17.53
N GLU A 15 5.71 -21.91 -18.47
CA GLU A 15 5.82 -21.09 -19.69
C GLU A 15 5.22 -19.68 -19.51
N SER A 16 4.76 -19.36 -18.29
CA SER A 16 4.27 -18.04 -17.91
C SER A 16 5.42 -17.16 -17.40
N PRO A 17 5.54 -15.91 -17.89
CA PRO A 17 6.48 -14.94 -17.32
C PRO A 17 5.99 -14.37 -15.97
N GLU A 18 4.74 -14.64 -15.58
CA GLU A 18 4.11 -14.00 -14.43
C GLU A 18 4.45 -14.71 -13.12
N LYS A 19 4.87 -13.94 -12.11
CA LYS A 19 5.27 -14.44 -10.79
C LYS A 19 4.08 -15.06 -10.04
N GLU A 20 2.88 -14.63 -10.34
CA GLU A 20 1.61 -15.00 -9.71
C GLU A 20 1.20 -16.43 -10.09
N ASP A 21 1.54 -16.87 -11.31
CA ASP A 21 1.36 -18.26 -11.72
C ASP A 21 2.31 -19.16 -10.94
N LEU A 22 3.57 -18.76 -10.73
CA LEU A 22 4.48 -19.47 -9.83
C LEU A 22 3.90 -19.57 -8.41
N ILE A 23 3.29 -18.52 -7.87
CA ILE A 23 2.67 -18.56 -6.53
C ILE A 23 1.49 -19.56 -6.49
N THR A 24 0.63 -19.55 -7.51
CA THR A 24 -0.48 -20.51 -7.65
C THR A 24 0.02 -21.95 -7.65
N VAL A 25 1.09 -22.22 -8.40
CA VAL A 25 1.71 -23.53 -8.50
C VAL A 25 2.25 -23.96 -7.15
N LEU A 26 2.99 -23.09 -6.46
CA LEU A 26 3.54 -23.39 -5.14
C LEU A 26 2.45 -23.74 -4.13
N ARG A 27 1.24 -23.15 -4.22
CA ARG A 27 0.09 -23.46 -3.35
C ARG A 27 -0.48 -24.86 -3.56
N GLN A 28 -0.35 -25.45 -4.75
CA GLN A 28 -0.78 -26.84 -5.02
C GLN A 28 0.11 -27.87 -4.31
N TYR A 29 1.30 -27.45 -3.85
CA TYR A 29 2.27 -28.31 -3.18
C TYR A 29 2.55 -27.82 -1.74
N PRO A 30 1.54 -27.79 -0.85
CA PRO A 30 1.68 -27.23 0.50
C PRO A 30 2.70 -27.99 1.38
N ASN A 31 3.03 -29.23 1.02
CA ASN A 31 3.98 -30.08 1.74
C ASN A 31 5.39 -30.08 1.12
N ALA A 32 5.60 -29.35 0.02
CA ALA A 32 6.92 -29.29 -0.62
C ALA A 32 7.89 -28.43 0.20
N LYS A 33 8.94 -29.07 0.72
CA LYS A 33 9.94 -28.41 1.58
C LYS A 33 11.08 -27.74 0.79
N ASN A 34 11.31 -28.14 -0.46
CA ASN A 34 12.41 -27.68 -1.28
C ASN A 34 11.99 -27.54 -2.75
N PHE A 35 12.24 -26.38 -3.34
CA PHE A 35 12.09 -26.14 -4.77
C PHE A 35 13.46 -25.84 -5.36
N LEU A 36 13.92 -26.69 -6.28
CA LEU A 36 15.15 -26.46 -7.03
C LEU A 36 14.81 -25.82 -8.38
N LEU A 37 15.35 -24.63 -8.61
CA LEU A 37 15.27 -23.87 -9.86
C LEU A 37 16.54 -24.19 -10.68
N ALA A 38 16.36 -24.62 -11.92
CA ALA A 38 17.49 -24.85 -12.82
C ALA A 38 18.03 -23.49 -13.31
N PRO A 39 19.34 -23.20 -13.16
CA PRO A 39 19.92 -21.98 -13.70
C PRO A 39 19.81 -21.92 -15.23
N PRO A 40 19.79 -20.72 -15.83
CA PRO A 40 19.77 -20.56 -17.28
C PRO A 40 20.88 -21.37 -17.96
N GLY A 41 20.53 -22.15 -18.99
CA GLY A 41 21.48 -22.95 -19.77
C GLY A 41 22.02 -24.22 -19.10
N LYS A 42 21.54 -24.60 -17.90
CA LYS A 42 21.86 -25.90 -17.29
C LYS A 42 20.84 -26.96 -17.67
N ALA A 43 21.32 -28.17 -17.95
CA ALA A 43 20.46 -29.30 -18.28
C ALA A 43 19.57 -29.67 -17.08
N VAL A 44 18.25 -29.69 -17.31
CA VAL A 44 17.27 -30.21 -16.36
C VAL A 44 17.23 -31.74 -16.52
N PRO A 45 17.13 -32.53 -15.42
CA PRO A 45 17.03 -33.98 -15.50
C PRO A 45 15.90 -34.46 -16.43
N SER A 46 16.09 -35.61 -17.07
CA SER A 46 15.07 -36.24 -17.91
C SER A 46 13.91 -36.79 -17.07
N GLY A 47 12.67 -36.51 -17.47
CA GLY A 47 11.45 -36.98 -16.79
C GLY A 47 10.19 -36.39 -17.42
N GLU A 48 9.02 -36.89 -16.99
CA GLU A 48 7.71 -36.38 -17.39
C GLU A 48 7.54 -34.92 -16.91
N ARG A 49 7.04 -34.05 -17.80
CA ARG A 49 6.91 -32.62 -17.54
C ARG A 49 5.44 -32.24 -17.48
N LEU A 50 5.05 -31.65 -16.36
CA LEU A 50 3.76 -30.96 -16.26
C LEU A 50 3.94 -29.53 -16.77
N LEU A 51 3.27 -29.24 -17.89
CA LEU A 51 3.22 -27.93 -18.53
C LEU A 51 2.17 -27.07 -17.83
N ILE A 52 2.60 -25.93 -17.31
CA ILE A 52 1.68 -24.93 -16.77
C ILE A 52 1.48 -23.89 -17.86
N GLN A 53 0.41 -24.12 -18.63
CA GLN A 53 0.07 -23.32 -19.80
C GLN A 53 -0.28 -21.88 -19.42
N LYS A 54 0.08 -20.97 -20.32
CA LYS A 54 -0.34 -19.56 -20.36
C LYS A 54 -1.86 -19.47 -20.17
N ARG A 55 -2.33 -18.79 -19.11
CA ARG A 55 -3.76 -18.51 -18.94
C ARG A 55 -4.29 -17.80 -20.19
N ALA A 56 -5.36 -18.33 -20.77
CA ALA A 56 -6.12 -17.63 -21.80
C ALA A 56 -6.93 -16.52 -21.10
N THR A 57 -6.38 -15.32 -21.02
CA THR A 57 -7.15 -14.14 -20.62
C THR A 57 -8.09 -13.75 -21.76
N ALA A 58 -9.36 -13.48 -21.43
CA ALA A 58 -10.32 -13.05 -22.44
C ALA A 58 -9.93 -11.66 -22.96
N THR A 59 -10.16 -11.42 -24.25
CA THR A 59 -9.96 -10.07 -24.82
C THR A 59 -11.00 -9.13 -24.23
N ILE A 60 -10.56 -7.95 -23.77
CA ILE A 60 -11.47 -6.94 -23.24
C ILE A 60 -12.37 -6.44 -24.37
N THR A 61 -13.65 -6.72 -24.28
CA THR A 61 -14.68 -6.17 -25.15
C THR A 61 -15.45 -5.06 -24.45
N LYS A 62 -15.79 -4.02 -25.21
CA LYS A 62 -16.69 -2.96 -24.77
C LYS A 62 -18.04 -3.56 -24.41
N VAL A 63 -18.57 -3.18 -23.26
CA VAL A 63 -19.87 -3.65 -22.75
C VAL A 63 -20.88 -2.50 -22.80
N ASP A 64 -22.12 -2.85 -23.15
CA ASP A 64 -23.24 -1.90 -23.16
C ASP A 64 -23.67 -1.58 -21.73
N GLY A 65 -23.81 -0.29 -21.40
CA GLY A 65 -24.17 0.16 -20.05
C GLY A 65 -23.13 -0.19 -18.96
N PRO A 66 -21.86 0.21 -19.10
CA PRO A 66 -20.85 -0.09 -18.10
C PRO A 66 -21.16 0.62 -16.77
N PRO A 67 -21.01 -0.04 -15.62
CA PRO A 67 -21.31 0.55 -14.34
C PRO A 67 -20.38 1.74 -14.04
N THR A 68 -20.88 2.62 -13.18
CA THR A 68 -20.10 3.74 -12.64
C THR A 68 -19.23 3.25 -11.51
N LEU A 69 -18.01 3.80 -11.44
CA LEU A 69 -17.19 3.68 -10.24
C LEU A 69 -17.61 4.79 -9.29
N ASP A 70 -18.41 4.46 -8.29
CA ASP A 70 -18.99 5.44 -7.37
C ASP A 70 -17.96 5.90 -6.32
N ASN A 71 -17.00 5.03 -5.99
CA ASN A 71 -15.88 5.34 -5.12
C ASN A 71 -14.62 5.66 -5.93
N PRO A 72 -13.95 6.81 -5.71
CA PRO A 72 -12.88 7.29 -6.60
C PRO A 72 -11.65 6.36 -6.70
N LEU A 73 -11.49 5.42 -5.77
CA LEU A 73 -10.38 4.49 -5.73
C LEU A 73 -10.71 3.25 -4.88
N LEU A 74 -10.56 2.06 -5.43
CA LEU A 74 -10.62 0.79 -4.68
C LEU A 74 -9.20 0.25 -4.43
N ILE A 75 -8.95 -0.25 -3.22
CA ILE A 75 -7.67 -0.83 -2.80
C ILE A 75 -7.89 -1.99 -1.82
N ILE A 76 -6.84 -2.77 -1.59
CA ILE A 76 -6.85 -3.87 -0.61
C ILE A 76 -7.29 -3.44 0.80
N GLY A 77 -8.14 -4.25 1.42
CA GLY A 77 -8.72 -4.04 2.75
C GLY A 77 -10.00 -3.21 2.76
N MET A 78 -10.59 -2.91 1.60
CA MET A 78 -11.92 -2.32 1.51
C MET A 78 -12.98 -3.42 1.44
N GLY A 79 -14.15 -3.17 2.04
CA GLY A 79 -15.29 -4.09 1.99
C GLY A 79 -15.36 -5.11 3.13
N ALA A 80 -16.45 -5.88 3.15
CA ALA A 80 -16.73 -7.01 4.05
C ALA A 80 -16.91 -6.71 5.56
N GLU A 81 -17.07 -5.45 5.93
CA GLU A 81 -17.48 -5.04 7.29
C GLU A 81 -18.97 -4.63 7.30
N ASP A 82 -19.68 -4.87 8.41
CA ASP A 82 -21.11 -4.55 8.57
C ASP A 82 -21.45 -3.06 8.38
N ASP A 83 -20.47 -2.16 8.56
CA ASP A 83 -20.61 -0.71 8.38
C ASP A 83 -20.10 -0.19 7.02
N THR A 84 -19.74 -1.09 6.10
CA THR A 84 -19.27 -0.69 4.76
C THR A 84 -20.39 0.02 3.99
N PRO A 85 -20.13 1.21 3.40
CA PRO A 85 -21.12 1.87 2.54
C PRO A 85 -21.60 0.94 1.42
N PRO A 86 -22.92 0.83 1.16
CA PRO A 86 -23.45 -0.05 0.12
C PRO A 86 -22.83 0.18 -1.26
N SER A 87 -22.53 1.44 -1.61
CA SER A 87 -21.87 1.77 -2.88
C SER A 87 -20.45 1.22 -3.00
N LEU A 88 -19.72 1.10 -1.88
CA LEU A 88 -18.38 0.51 -1.87
C LEU A 88 -18.43 -1.02 -2.04
N ASN A 89 -19.37 -1.68 -1.39
CA ASN A 89 -19.59 -3.12 -1.61
C ASN A 89 -19.94 -3.39 -3.08
N GLN A 90 -20.85 -2.59 -3.65
CA GLN A 90 -21.25 -2.72 -5.05
C GLN A 90 -20.06 -2.56 -6.02
N ASP A 91 -19.24 -1.52 -5.86
CA ASP A 91 -18.06 -1.31 -6.71
C ASP A 91 -17.07 -2.50 -6.65
N ILE A 92 -16.89 -3.11 -5.47
CA ILE A 92 -15.99 -4.26 -5.29
C ILE A 92 -16.58 -5.53 -5.90
N GLU A 93 -17.89 -5.77 -5.74
CA GLU A 93 -18.57 -6.90 -6.37
C GLU A 93 -18.49 -6.83 -7.89
N GLU A 94 -18.72 -5.64 -8.46
CA GLU A 94 -18.62 -5.42 -9.91
C GLU A 94 -17.20 -5.63 -10.43
N LEU A 95 -16.19 -5.15 -9.69
CA LEU A 95 -14.79 -5.41 -9.99
C LEU A 95 -14.47 -6.91 -9.99
N GLN A 96 -14.82 -7.63 -8.92
CA GLN A 96 -14.55 -9.05 -8.78
C GLN A 96 -15.25 -9.86 -9.88
N THR A 97 -16.51 -9.52 -10.15
CA THR A 97 -17.30 -10.12 -11.23
C THR A 97 -16.62 -9.92 -12.58
N ARG A 98 -16.16 -8.70 -12.88
CA ARG A 98 -15.53 -8.39 -14.15
C ARG A 98 -14.16 -9.05 -14.30
N LEU A 99 -13.32 -9.01 -13.27
CA LEU A 99 -12.03 -9.70 -13.27
C LEU A 99 -12.18 -11.22 -13.42
N LYS A 100 -13.25 -11.79 -12.84
CA LYS A 100 -13.58 -13.22 -12.99
C LYS A 100 -13.98 -13.56 -14.40
N ALA A 101 -14.84 -12.75 -15.02
CA ALA A 101 -15.24 -12.90 -16.42
C ALA A 101 -14.05 -12.79 -17.40
N LEU A 102 -13.05 -11.96 -17.07
CA LEU A 102 -11.83 -11.79 -17.87
C LEU A 102 -10.75 -12.85 -17.59
N GLY A 103 -10.95 -13.72 -16.59
CA GLY A 103 -10.04 -14.81 -16.24
C GLY A 103 -8.91 -14.44 -15.26
N TYR A 104 -8.94 -13.25 -14.67
CA TYR A 104 -7.94 -12.79 -13.70
C TYR A 104 -8.28 -13.18 -12.24
N TYR A 105 -9.57 -13.35 -11.93
CA TYR A 105 -10.04 -13.66 -10.57
C TYR A 105 -10.75 -15.02 -10.51
N GLN A 106 -10.50 -15.81 -9.45
CA GLN A 106 -11.12 -17.12 -9.25
C GLN A 106 -11.81 -17.27 -7.89
N GLY A 107 -11.73 -16.25 -7.04
CA GLY A 107 -12.37 -16.26 -5.72
C GLY A 107 -13.88 -16.06 -5.79
N GLU A 108 -14.49 -16.03 -4.61
CA GLU A 108 -15.89 -15.66 -4.44
C GLU A 108 -16.07 -14.15 -4.67
N ILE A 109 -17.27 -13.78 -5.12
CA ILE A 109 -17.68 -12.38 -5.22
C ILE A 109 -18.32 -12.07 -3.86
N ASP A 110 -17.53 -11.50 -2.96
CA ASP A 110 -17.82 -11.37 -1.53
C ASP A 110 -17.81 -9.90 -1.06
N ALA A 111 -17.76 -8.96 -2.00
CA ALA A 111 -17.57 -7.54 -1.76
C ALA A 111 -16.31 -7.21 -0.94
N ASN A 112 -15.38 -8.16 -0.78
CA ASN A 112 -14.12 -7.97 -0.06
C ASN A 112 -12.99 -7.72 -1.05
N PHE A 113 -12.40 -6.54 -1.01
CA PHE A 113 -11.15 -6.28 -1.70
C PHE A 113 -9.99 -6.88 -0.89
N GLY A 114 -9.98 -8.21 -0.78
CA GLY A 114 -8.97 -8.97 -0.07
C GLY A 114 -7.74 -9.27 -0.93
N PHE A 115 -6.86 -10.12 -0.39
CA PHE A 115 -5.60 -10.49 -1.03
C PHE A 115 -5.78 -11.07 -2.45
N ASN A 116 -6.80 -11.91 -2.66
CA ASN A 116 -7.03 -12.51 -3.97
C ASN A 116 -7.55 -11.49 -5.00
N THR A 117 -8.34 -10.50 -4.56
CA THR A 117 -8.81 -9.39 -5.40
C THR A 117 -7.63 -8.50 -5.81
N ASP A 118 -6.74 -8.15 -4.87
CA ASP A 118 -5.52 -7.38 -5.13
C ASP A 118 -4.59 -8.07 -6.15
N LEU A 119 -4.37 -9.38 -6.01
CA LEU A 119 -3.58 -10.14 -6.98
C LEU A 119 -4.22 -10.12 -8.38
N ALA A 120 -5.53 -10.29 -8.47
CA ALA A 120 -6.23 -10.26 -9.76
C ALA A 120 -6.16 -8.88 -10.43
N VAL A 121 -6.27 -7.80 -9.64
CA VAL A 121 -6.10 -6.43 -10.14
C VAL A 121 -4.68 -6.20 -10.65
N LYS A 122 -3.66 -6.63 -9.91
CA LYS A 122 -2.26 -6.49 -10.33
C LYS A 122 -1.95 -7.27 -11.60
N ALA A 123 -2.44 -8.50 -11.71
CA ALA A 123 -2.30 -9.29 -12.94
C ALA A 123 -2.97 -8.59 -14.14
N PHE A 124 -4.19 -8.07 -13.95
CA PHE A 124 -4.88 -7.29 -14.97
C PHE A 124 -4.09 -6.04 -15.38
N GLN A 125 -3.61 -5.26 -14.42
CA GLN A 125 -2.82 -4.06 -14.69
C GLN A 125 -1.49 -4.37 -15.37
N ALA A 126 -0.78 -5.42 -14.92
CA ALA A 126 0.47 -5.86 -15.53
C ALA A 126 0.27 -6.22 -17.00
N LYS A 127 -0.85 -6.89 -17.31
CA LYS A 127 -1.21 -7.28 -18.67
C LYS A 127 -1.60 -6.10 -19.56
N GLU A 128 -2.42 -5.19 -19.05
CA GLU A 128 -3.02 -4.11 -19.86
C GLU A 128 -2.20 -2.81 -19.89
N PHE A 129 -1.37 -2.58 -18.87
CA PHE A 129 -0.58 -1.35 -18.70
C PHE A 129 0.92 -1.61 -18.51
N GLY A 130 1.32 -2.84 -18.19
CA GLY A 130 2.71 -3.22 -17.92
C GLY A 130 3.01 -3.38 -16.42
N GLU A 131 4.01 -4.20 -16.09
CA GLU A 131 4.35 -4.57 -14.69
C GLU A 131 4.64 -3.36 -13.79
N SER A 132 5.20 -2.28 -14.33
CA SER A 132 5.48 -1.05 -13.57
C SER A 132 4.24 -0.29 -13.13
N GLU A 133 3.08 -0.56 -13.75
CA GLU A 133 1.79 0.06 -13.45
C GLU A 133 0.87 -0.87 -12.62
N ALA A 134 1.32 -2.08 -12.28
CA ALA A 134 0.58 -3.07 -11.49
C ALA A 134 0.59 -2.77 -9.99
N ASP A 135 -0.01 -1.65 -9.60
CA ASP A 135 0.02 -1.13 -8.23
C ASP A 135 -1.11 -1.64 -7.32
N GLY A 136 -2.05 -2.42 -7.86
CA GLY A 136 -3.19 -2.99 -7.14
C GLY A 136 -4.35 -2.02 -6.89
N LYS A 137 -4.27 -0.80 -7.43
CA LYS A 137 -5.30 0.23 -7.20
C LYS A 137 -6.26 0.34 -8.38
N VAL A 138 -7.56 0.31 -8.09
CA VAL A 138 -8.60 0.47 -9.10
C VAL A 138 -9.15 1.88 -9.05
N GLY A 139 -8.50 2.78 -9.78
CA GLY A 139 -9.03 4.11 -10.09
C GLY A 139 -9.69 4.13 -11.46
N ARG A 140 -10.13 5.32 -11.91
CA ARG A 140 -10.89 5.48 -13.16
C ARG A 140 -10.21 4.89 -14.40
N LYS A 141 -8.87 4.99 -14.50
CA LYS A 141 -8.08 4.38 -15.59
C LYS A 141 -8.25 2.86 -15.63
N THR A 142 -8.00 2.19 -14.51
CA THR A 142 -8.16 0.74 -14.38
C THR A 142 -9.61 0.34 -14.61
N TRP A 143 -10.54 1.12 -14.05
CA TRP A 143 -11.97 0.89 -14.21
C TRP A 143 -12.38 0.96 -15.68
N ASP A 144 -12.25 2.11 -16.35
CA ASP A 144 -12.68 2.28 -17.74
C ASP A 144 -12.09 1.20 -18.69
N LYS A 145 -10.85 0.78 -18.44
CA LYS A 145 -10.22 -0.32 -19.18
C LYS A 145 -10.91 -1.67 -18.98
N LEU A 146 -11.32 -2.03 -17.76
CA LEU A 146 -12.04 -3.29 -17.47
C LEU A 146 -13.33 -3.42 -18.31
N TRP A 147 -14.02 -2.32 -18.58
CA TRP A 147 -15.28 -2.30 -19.36
C TRP A 147 -15.09 -1.94 -20.84
N GLY A 148 -13.85 -1.92 -21.34
CA GLY A 148 -13.57 -1.68 -22.76
C GLY A 148 -13.98 -0.28 -23.23
N LYS A 149 -13.95 0.71 -22.34
CA LYS A 149 -14.06 2.12 -22.76
C LYS A 149 -12.70 2.54 -23.32
N ASP A 150 -12.60 2.60 -24.63
CA ASP A 150 -11.55 3.39 -25.26
C ASP A 150 -11.77 4.85 -24.88
N ARG A 151 -10.74 5.44 -24.28
CA ARG A 151 -10.72 6.78 -23.66
C ARG A 151 -11.63 7.77 -24.42
N PRO A 152 -12.75 8.22 -23.83
CA PRO A 152 -13.41 9.41 -24.34
C PRO A 152 -12.53 10.60 -23.96
N GLU A 153 -12.17 11.41 -24.94
CA GLU A 153 -11.80 12.80 -24.69
C GLU A 153 -12.89 13.45 -23.82
N THR A 154 -12.43 14.10 -22.78
CA THR A 154 -13.06 15.19 -22.03
C THR A 154 -14.49 15.53 -22.43
N THR A 155 -15.45 15.14 -21.60
CA THR A 155 -16.69 15.91 -21.47
C THR A 155 -16.91 16.16 -19.99
N ILE A 156 -16.30 17.24 -19.51
CA ILE A 156 -16.68 17.89 -18.25
C ILE A 156 -18.01 18.58 -18.55
N THR A 157 -19.13 17.89 -18.32
CA THR A 157 -20.41 18.59 -18.15
C THR A 157 -20.39 19.25 -16.78
N ALA A 158 -20.27 20.58 -16.81
CA ALA A 158 -20.32 21.45 -15.67
C ALA A 158 -21.60 21.23 -14.85
N SER A 159 -21.42 20.92 -13.56
CA SER A 159 -22.40 21.24 -12.54
C SER A 159 -21.67 22.00 -11.44
N SER A 160 -21.88 23.32 -11.46
CA SER A 160 -21.55 24.35 -10.46
C SER A 160 -20.27 24.14 -9.62
N SER A 161 -19.21 24.88 -9.96
CA SER A 161 -18.03 25.08 -9.13
C SER A 161 -18.40 25.56 -7.70
N PRO A 162 -18.01 24.84 -6.65
CA PRO A 162 -17.65 25.48 -5.40
C PRO A 162 -16.32 26.21 -5.62
N ALA A 163 -16.08 27.31 -4.89
CA ALA A 163 -14.80 28.03 -4.89
C ALA A 163 -13.61 27.05 -4.89
N ILE A 164 -12.55 27.33 -5.67
CA ILE A 164 -11.34 26.49 -5.74
C ILE A 164 -10.79 26.31 -4.33
N ARG A 165 -11.19 25.23 -3.65
CA ARG A 165 -10.61 24.80 -2.39
C ARG A 165 -9.27 24.17 -2.74
N GLY A 166 -8.21 24.64 -2.10
CA GLY A 166 -6.89 24.01 -2.25
C GLY A 166 -6.91 22.55 -1.79
N LYS A 167 -5.82 21.82 -1.98
CA LYS A 167 -5.76 20.42 -1.52
C LYS A 167 -5.60 20.32 -0.01
N ASN A 168 -6.07 19.22 0.56
CA ASN A 168 -5.79 18.81 1.93
C ASN A 168 -4.61 17.84 1.94
N TYR A 169 -3.60 18.12 2.75
CA TYR A 169 -2.39 17.28 2.81
C TYR A 169 -1.65 17.50 4.12
N LEU A 170 -0.75 16.57 4.44
CA LEU A 170 0.22 16.73 5.50
C LEU A 170 1.60 17.04 4.92
N LYS A 171 2.40 17.84 5.63
CA LYS A 171 3.81 18.09 5.32
C LYS A 171 4.67 17.76 6.53
N LEU A 172 5.77 17.04 6.33
CA LEU A 172 6.77 16.78 7.36
C LEU A 172 8.07 17.50 7.01
N ASN A 173 8.53 18.36 7.92
CA ASN A 173 9.75 19.13 7.75
C ASN A 173 10.69 18.94 8.94
N LYS A 174 11.99 19.07 8.70
CA LYS A 174 13.00 19.09 9.75
C LYS A 174 13.05 20.46 10.42
N THR A 175 13.19 20.50 11.75
CA THR A 175 13.48 21.74 12.49
C THR A 175 14.94 21.78 12.93
N SER A 176 15.41 22.96 13.36
CA SER A 176 16.72 23.11 14.00
C SER A 176 16.75 22.64 15.46
N LYS A 177 15.58 22.39 16.07
CA LYS A 177 15.46 21.98 17.47
C LYS A 177 15.79 20.50 17.63
N LYS A 178 16.44 20.17 18.75
CA LYS A 178 16.60 18.80 19.23
C LYS A 178 15.83 18.62 20.52
N ASP A 179 15.33 17.40 20.73
CA ASP A 179 14.72 17.02 21.99
C ASP A 179 15.78 16.76 23.08
N GLU A 180 15.32 16.49 24.30
CA GLU A 180 16.15 16.15 25.47
C GLU A 180 17.08 14.94 25.23
N PHE A 181 16.77 14.08 24.26
CA PHE A 181 17.55 12.91 23.91
C PHE A 181 18.46 13.14 22.69
N GLY A 182 18.50 14.35 22.14
CA GLY A 182 19.37 14.73 21.04
C GLY A 182 18.88 14.32 19.64
N CYS A 183 17.65 13.82 19.50
CA CYS A 183 17.02 13.62 18.19
C CYS A 183 16.46 14.95 17.68
N PHE A 184 16.43 15.14 16.35
CA PHE A 184 15.77 16.31 15.79
C PHE A 184 14.26 16.24 16.06
N VAL A 185 13.70 17.36 16.51
CA VAL A 185 12.25 17.55 16.54
C VAL A 185 11.82 17.85 15.11
N LEU A 186 10.91 17.04 14.57
CA LEU A 186 10.33 17.23 13.25
C LEU A 186 8.96 17.89 13.40
N LYS A 187 8.54 18.62 12.38
CA LYS A 187 7.25 19.33 12.39
C LYS A 187 6.33 18.71 11.34
N MET A 188 5.25 18.09 11.79
CA MET A 188 4.16 17.65 10.94
C MET A 188 3.10 18.73 10.88
N GLU A 189 2.79 19.20 9.67
CA GLU A 189 1.91 20.32 9.39
C GLU A 189 0.69 19.83 8.62
N TYR A 190 -0.49 20.29 9.02
CA TYR A 190 -1.76 19.95 8.40
C TYR A 190 -2.28 21.13 7.60
N PHE A 191 -2.48 20.91 6.31
CA PHE A 191 -3.03 21.87 5.38
C PHE A 191 -4.46 21.48 5.03
N LYS A 192 -5.38 22.45 5.13
CA LYS A 192 -6.76 22.36 4.67
C LYS A 192 -7.02 23.44 3.66
N ASP A 193 -7.57 23.06 2.51
CA ASP A 193 -7.82 23.96 1.40
C ASP A 193 -6.56 24.74 0.99
N GLY A 194 -5.38 24.10 1.03
CA GLY A 194 -4.07 24.71 0.74
C GLY A 194 -3.52 25.64 1.84
N ASN A 195 -4.24 25.83 2.94
CA ASN A 195 -3.84 26.72 4.03
C ASN A 195 -3.36 25.90 5.24
N LEU A 196 -2.24 26.29 5.83
CA LEU A 196 -1.78 25.71 7.09
C LEU A 196 -2.84 25.94 8.17
N LYS A 197 -3.41 24.86 8.70
CA LYS A 197 -4.40 24.92 9.79
C LYS A 197 -3.81 24.55 11.12
N ASP A 198 -2.91 23.57 11.11
CA ASP A 198 -2.41 23.03 12.35
C ASP A 198 -1.01 22.44 12.21
N SER A 199 -0.32 22.21 13.32
CA SER A 199 0.94 21.48 13.34
C SER A 199 1.20 20.79 14.67
N MET A 200 2.00 19.73 14.63
CA MET A 200 2.48 19.03 15.82
C MET A 200 3.94 18.61 15.68
N SER A 201 4.58 18.38 16.81
CA SER A 201 5.96 17.90 16.87
C SER A 201 5.99 16.38 16.84
N VAL A 202 6.87 15.81 16.03
CA VAL A 202 7.06 14.37 15.88
C VAL A 202 8.55 14.04 15.83
N CYS A 203 8.89 12.76 15.83
CA CYS A 203 10.26 12.29 15.60
C CYS A 203 10.29 11.23 14.49
N SER A 204 11.48 11.00 13.93
CA SER A 204 11.74 9.89 13.03
C SER A 204 13.23 9.56 13.06
N GLY A 205 13.57 8.27 13.04
CA GLY A 205 14.94 7.81 13.16
C GLY A 205 15.49 7.90 14.59
N THR A 206 16.56 7.16 14.86
CA THR A 206 17.21 7.13 16.18
C THR A 206 18.30 8.20 16.29
N ARG A 207 18.70 8.57 17.53
CA ARG A 207 19.69 9.63 17.82
C ARG A 207 20.97 9.53 16.97
N GLY A 208 21.54 8.34 16.84
CA GLY A 208 22.78 8.10 16.10
C GLY A 208 22.61 7.99 14.58
N ALA A 209 21.37 7.95 14.08
CA ALA A 209 21.04 7.70 12.69
C ALA A 209 20.22 8.82 12.05
N GLN A 210 20.29 10.05 12.57
CA GLN A 210 19.59 11.24 12.06
C GLN A 210 20.13 11.78 10.72
N PHE A 211 20.33 10.87 9.75
CA PHE A 211 20.74 11.16 8.37
C PHE A 211 19.49 11.20 7.49
N PHE A 212 19.12 12.39 7.06
CA PHE A 212 17.97 12.64 6.19
C PHE A 212 18.38 12.38 4.75
N LYS A 213 17.64 11.52 4.04
CA LYS A 213 17.98 11.05 2.70
C LYS A 213 16.77 11.05 1.79
N THR A 214 17.02 11.06 0.48
CA THR A 214 16.01 10.81 -0.56
C THR A 214 15.64 9.33 -0.61
N GLY A 215 14.49 9.01 -1.23
CA GLY A 215 13.99 7.63 -1.39
C GLY A 215 15.06 6.64 -1.87
N PRO A 216 15.71 6.86 -3.04
CA PRO A 216 16.71 5.94 -3.59
C PRO A 216 17.95 5.74 -2.70
N ASN A 217 18.30 6.76 -1.91
CA ASN A 217 19.51 6.74 -1.06
C ASN A 217 19.25 6.20 0.34
N SER A 218 17.99 5.92 0.69
CA SER A 218 17.59 5.38 1.97
C SER A 218 17.55 3.86 1.93
N VAL A 219 18.16 3.22 2.92
CA VAL A 219 18.28 1.75 2.97
C VAL A 219 17.47 1.15 4.11
N PRO A 220 16.93 -0.07 3.95
CA PRO A 220 16.23 -0.79 5.02
C PRO A 220 17.10 -0.97 6.27
N LYS A 221 16.46 -1.10 7.44
CA LYS A 221 17.12 -1.35 8.74
C LYS A 221 18.21 -0.34 9.11
N SER A 222 18.17 0.85 8.52
CA SER A 222 19.16 1.92 8.78
C SER A 222 18.91 2.70 10.05
N PHE A 223 17.71 2.56 10.66
CA PHE A 223 17.23 3.40 11.75
C PHE A 223 17.20 4.90 11.41
N GLN A 224 17.34 5.24 10.12
CA GLN A 224 17.31 6.61 9.63
C GLN A 224 15.87 7.13 9.55
N PRO A 225 15.67 8.46 9.61
CA PRO A 225 14.38 9.07 9.33
C PRO A 225 13.73 8.55 8.04
N LEU A 226 12.40 8.69 7.99
CA LEU A 226 11.60 8.53 6.79
C LEU A 226 12.25 9.27 5.60
N PRO A 227 12.47 8.67 4.43
CA PRO A 227 13.10 9.40 3.35
C PRO A 227 12.21 10.45 2.70
N GLU A 228 12.86 11.44 2.10
CA GLU A 228 12.22 12.53 1.35
C GLU A 228 11.38 11.97 0.19
N GLY A 229 10.22 12.58 -0.01
CA GLY A 229 9.31 12.28 -1.10
C GLY A 229 7.85 12.43 -0.70
N LYS A 230 6.99 12.11 -1.66
CA LYS A 230 5.55 11.97 -1.43
C LYS A 230 5.25 10.56 -0.95
N TRP A 231 4.52 10.51 0.15
CA TRP A 231 3.96 9.31 0.75
C TRP A 231 2.43 9.42 0.74
N ARG A 232 1.77 8.27 0.74
CA ARG A 232 0.33 8.17 0.98
C ARG A 232 0.07 7.66 2.39
N ILE A 233 -0.84 8.31 3.10
CA ILE A 233 -1.33 7.87 4.40
C ILE A 233 -2.38 6.78 4.20
N GLU A 234 -2.09 5.58 4.66
CA GLU A 234 -3.02 4.44 4.57
C GLU A 234 -4.05 4.48 5.70
N ASN A 235 -4.95 3.50 5.73
CA ASN A 235 -5.96 3.42 6.78
C ASN A 235 -5.34 3.10 8.14
N ILE A 236 -5.94 3.68 9.19
CA ILE A 236 -5.55 3.43 10.57
C ILE A 236 -5.80 1.95 10.87
N LYS A 237 -4.80 1.31 11.47
CA LYS A 237 -4.88 -0.04 12.04
C LYS A 237 -5.00 0.07 13.56
N TRP A 238 -5.97 -0.64 14.11
CA TRP A 238 -6.18 -0.77 15.55
C TRP A 238 -5.70 -2.12 16.01
N ALA A 239 -4.91 -2.16 17.07
CA ALA A 239 -4.52 -3.40 17.72
C ALA A 239 -5.78 -4.08 18.27
N GLY A 240 -5.92 -5.38 18.00
CA GLY A 240 -7.13 -6.14 18.32
C GLY A 240 -8.19 -6.13 17.22
N GLY A 241 -8.10 -5.26 16.21
CA GLY A 241 -9.02 -5.21 15.07
C GLY A 241 -10.03 -4.05 15.12
N PRO A 242 -10.92 -3.95 14.12
CA PRO A 242 -11.86 -2.84 13.95
C PRO A 242 -12.79 -2.60 15.14
N GLN A 243 -13.16 -3.65 15.88
CA GLN A 243 -13.99 -3.57 17.09
C GLN A 243 -13.31 -2.83 18.26
N HIS A 244 -12.00 -2.62 18.17
CA HIS A 244 -11.21 -1.82 19.12
C HIS A 244 -10.81 -0.46 18.53
N LYS A 245 -11.56 0.04 17.55
CA LYS A 245 -11.41 1.38 17.01
C LYS A 245 -11.49 2.43 18.13
N ASP A 246 -10.57 3.38 18.10
CA ASP A 246 -10.41 4.41 19.12
C ASP A 246 -10.06 3.89 20.54
N ASP A 247 -9.65 2.63 20.67
CA ASP A 247 -9.05 2.12 21.92
C ASP A 247 -7.56 2.48 21.97
N TYR A 248 -7.22 3.47 22.79
CA TYR A 248 -5.84 3.90 23.05
C TYR A 248 -5.32 3.40 24.41
N SER A 249 -6.07 2.57 25.12
CA SER A 249 -5.76 2.16 26.50
C SER A 249 -4.48 1.34 26.62
N GLY A 250 -4.00 0.75 25.51
CA GLY A 250 -2.88 -0.18 25.50
C GLY A 250 -3.26 -1.59 25.99
N LYS A 251 -4.55 -1.87 26.20
CA LYS A 251 -5.05 -3.24 26.48
C LYS A 251 -4.77 -4.20 25.33
N PHE A 252 -4.83 -3.69 24.11
CA PHE A 252 -4.43 -4.37 22.88
C PHE A 252 -3.28 -3.57 22.27
N VAL A 253 -2.17 -4.23 21.95
CA VAL A 253 -1.02 -3.61 21.27
C VAL A 253 -0.53 -4.53 20.16
N PHE A 254 0.07 -3.95 19.12
CA PHE A 254 0.71 -4.76 18.10
C PHE A 254 1.88 -5.57 18.69
N PRO A 255 2.19 -6.75 18.12
CA PRO A 255 3.31 -7.57 18.57
C PRO A 255 4.67 -6.86 18.49
N ASP A 256 4.80 -5.90 17.57
CA ASP A 256 6.01 -5.09 17.43
C ASP A 256 6.18 -4.14 18.61
N PRO A 257 7.23 -4.32 19.43
CA PRO A 257 7.42 -3.54 20.64
C PRO A 257 7.74 -2.09 20.28
N GLY A 258 6.74 -1.20 20.40
CA GLY A 258 6.91 0.24 20.27
C GLY A 258 5.92 0.95 19.35
N VAL A 259 5.08 0.20 18.62
CA VAL A 259 4.00 0.76 17.80
C VAL A 259 2.80 1.16 18.67
N GLY A 260 2.54 0.38 19.73
CA GLY A 260 1.43 0.63 20.66
C GLY A 260 0.10 0.07 20.12
N PRO A 261 -1.04 0.67 20.54
CA PRO A 261 -2.38 0.16 20.20
C PRO A 261 -2.87 0.57 18.81
N VAL A 262 -2.15 1.46 18.11
CA VAL A 262 -2.62 2.06 16.87
C VAL A 262 -1.45 2.43 15.96
N SER A 263 -1.62 2.19 14.67
CA SER A 263 -0.63 2.56 13.64
C SER A 263 -1.32 2.98 12.36
N THR A 264 -0.66 3.83 11.58
CA THR A 264 -1.18 4.28 10.27
C THR A 264 -0.07 4.08 9.23
N PRO A 265 -0.15 3.05 8.37
CA PRO A 265 0.90 2.77 7.41
C PRO A 265 1.12 3.90 6.40
N LEU A 266 2.33 3.95 5.86
CA LEU A 266 2.74 4.89 4.82
C LEU A 266 3.24 4.14 3.59
N THR A 267 2.69 4.49 2.42
CA THR A 267 3.13 3.95 1.13
C THR A 267 3.93 5.01 0.39
N TYR A 268 5.15 4.69 -0.06
CA TYR A 268 5.94 5.61 -0.87
C TYR A 268 5.33 5.78 -2.26
N VAL A 269 5.22 7.01 -2.74
CA VAL A 269 4.61 7.32 -4.04
C VAL A 269 5.66 7.80 -5.03
N SER A 270 6.48 8.80 -4.66
CA SER A 270 7.43 9.44 -5.59
C SER A 270 8.43 10.35 -4.85
N PRO A 271 9.52 10.80 -5.50
CA PRO A 271 9.99 10.43 -6.83
C PRO A 271 10.76 9.11 -6.87
N GLY A 272 10.66 8.40 -7.99
CA GLY A 272 11.35 7.13 -8.18
C GLY A 272 10.86 6.07 -7.21
N PHE A 273 11.78 5.43 -6.50
CA PHE A 273 11.48 4.35 -5.56
C PHE A 273 12.20 4.56 -4.24
N THR A 274 11.74 3.83 -3.22
CA THR A 274 12.47 3.63 -1.98
C THR A 274 12.57 2.15 -1.71
N ARG A 275 13.64 1.74 -1.04
CA ARG A 275 13.78 0.38 -0.51
C ARG A 275 13.13 0.24 0.87
N ARG A 276 12.69 1.35 1.47
CA ARG A 276 12.04 1.36 2.80
C ARG A 276 10.62 0.81 2.69
N SER A 277 10.27 -0.07 3.60
CA SER A 277 8.94 -0.67 3.75
C SER A 277 8.57 -0.73 5.23
N ALA A 278 7.33 -1.11 5.54
CA ALA A 278 6.81 -1.21 6.91
C ALA A 278 7.04 0.10 7.71
N ILE A 279 6.85 1.24 7.04
CA ILE A 279 6.93 2.55 7.66
C ILE A 279 5.51 2.98 8.00
N GLU A 280 5.31 3.44 9.23
CA GLU A 280 4.00 3.82 9.75
C GLU A 280 4.10 5.12 10.56
N ILE A 281 2.96 5.78 10.78
CA ILE A 281 2.76 6.81 11.79
C ILE A 281 2.17 6.11 13.01
N HIS A 282 2.86 6.15 14.14
CA HIS A 282 2.45 5.50 15.38
C HIS A 282 2.89 6.32 16.59
N ILE A 283 2.36 5.99 17.76
CA ILE A 283 2.86 6.59 19.02
C ILE A 283 4.25 6.01 19.27
N ASP A 284 5.23 6.84 19.62
CA ASP A 284 6.56 6.42 20.07
C ASP A 284 6.44 5.81 21.48
N TRP A 285 5.75 4.66 21.57
CA TRP A 285 5.24 4.07 22.82
C TRP A 285 6.37 3.63 23.76
N ASN A 286 7.55 3.39 23.20
CA ASN A 286 8.72 2.92 23.90
C ASN A 286 9.76 4.02 24.13
N ARG A 287 9.42 5.28 23.83
CA ARG A 287 10.31 6.43 23.97
C ARG A 287 10.86 6.53 25.39
N ARG A 288 12.19 6.45 25.49
CA ARG A 288 12.92 6.53 26.77
C ARG A 288 14.36 6.97 26.49
N PRO A 289 15.12 7.42 27.51
CA PRO A 289 16.50 7.88 27.32
C PRO A 289 17.41 6.86 26.59
N LYS A 290 17.21 5.56 26.84
CA LYS A 290 17.98 4.47 26.21
C LYS A 290 17.53 4.10 24.80
N SER A 291 16.38 4.60 24.34
CA SER A 291 15.80 4.27 23.03
C SER A 291 15.02 5.47 22.47
N PRO A 292 15.69 6.59 22.16
CA PRO A 292 15.02 7.78 21.64
C PRO A 292 14.76 7.69 20.14
N GLY A 293 13.52 7.97 19.72
CA GLY A 293 13.09 7.99 18.33
C GLY A 293 12.69 6.61 17.79
N THR A 294 12.44 6.54 16.49
CA THR A 294 11.90 5.35 15.82
C THR A 294 12.92 4.68 14.90
N ALA A 295 12.63 3.47 14.42
CA ALA A 295 13.39 2.84 13.32
C ALA A 295 13.06 3.43 11.92
N GLY A 296 12.62 4.68 11.87
CA GLY A 296 12.29 5.44 10.66
C GLY A 296 10.81 5.69 10.42
N CYS A 297 9.94 5.10 11.23
CA CYS A 297 8.54 5.50 11.33
C CYS A 297 8.40 6.97 11.75
N VAL A 298 7.21 7.55 11.62
CA VAL A 298 6.90 8.85 12.21
C VAL A 298 6.34 8.59 13.61
N GLY A 299 7.12 8.91 14.63
CA GLY A 299 6.76 8.73 16.03
C GLY A 299 6.09 9.96 16.60
N LEU A 300 4.81 9.83 16.94
CA LEU A 300 4.04 10.80 17.71
C LEU A 300 4.34 10.64 19.19
N TYR A 301 4.52 11.73 19.94
CA TYR A 301 5.07 11.62 21.30
C TYR A 301 4.10 11.10 22.35
N ASN A 302 2.79 11.22 22.12
CA ASN A 302 1.78 10.83 23.09
C ASN A 302 0.45 10.51 22.40
N ILE A 303 -0.48 9.94 23.18
CA ILE A 303 -1.82 9.56 22.72
C ILE A 303 -2.61 10.78 22.23
N ALA A 304 -2.49 11.94 22.88
CA ALA A 304 -3.24 13.14 22.53
C ALA A 304 -2.85 13.66 21.12
N ASP A 305 -1.57 13.59 20.77
CA ASP A 305 -1.07 13.92 19.43
C ASP A 305 -1.59 12.90 18.39
N TYR A 306 -1.66 11.62 18.73
CA TYR A 306 -2.26 10.62 17.83
C TYR A 306 -3.75 10.85 17.62
N GLN A 307 -4.51 11.09 18.68
CA GLN A 307 -5.93 11.45 18.57
C GLN A 307 -6.13 12.71 17.73
N ARG A 308 -5.23 13.69 17.84
CA ARG A 308 -5.24 14.90 17.01
C ARG A 308 -4.97 14.57 15.54
N PHE A 309 -4.01 13.70 15.24
CA PHE A 309 -3.77 13.20 13.89
C PHE A 309 -5.00 12.46 13.32
N VAL A 310 -5.65 11.61 14.11
CA VAL A 310 -6.90 10.93 13.73
C VAL A 310 -8.03 11.93 13.46
N ARG A 311 -8.13 13.01 14.24
CA ARG A 311 -9.08 14.10 13.95
C ARG A 311 -8.80 14.76 12.61
N TRP A 312 -7.54 15.03 12.25
CA TRP A 312 -7.21 15.58 10.92
C TRP A 312 -7.63 14.62 9.80
N LEU A 313 -7.39 13.31 9.95
CA LEU A 313 -7.84 12.29 9.01
C LEU A 313 -9.37 12.27 8.85
N ARG A 314 -10.12 12.36 9.96
CA ARG A 314 -11.58 12.39 9.93
C ARG A 314 -12.15 13.70 9.38
N GLU A 315 -11.45 14.81 9.55
CA GLU A 315 -11.93 16.13 9.15
C GLU A 315 -11.87 16.34 7.63
N THR A 316 -10.77 15.95 6.99
CA THR A 316 -10.52 16.28 5.58
C THR A 316 -9.87 15.18 4.76
N ASP A 317 -9.60 14.02 5.37
CA ASP A 317 -8.91 12.88 4.76
C ASP A 317 -7.64 13.28 3.97
N PRO A 318 -6.66 14.00 4.57
CA PRO A 318 -5.47 14.47 3.89
C PRO A 318 -4.48 13.32 3.61
N ARG A 319 -4.78 12.48 2.61
CA ARG A 319 -4.02 11.26 2.30
C ARG A 319 -2.66 11.50 1.66
N ASP A 320 -2.43 12.70 1.14
CA ASP A 320 -1.14 13.11 0.62
C ASP A 320 -0.21 13.56 1.77
N PHE A 321 0.97 12.95 1.88
CA PHE A 321 1.97 13.28 2.89
C PHE A 321 3.32 13.62 2.25
N TYR A 322 3.69 14.89 2.31
CA TYR A 322 4.91 15.42 1.70
C TYR A 322 6.02 15.48 2.74
N VAL A 323 7.03 14.63 2.59
CA VAL A 323 8.20 14.59 3.46
C VAL A 323 9.30 15.38 2.78
N ASP A 324 9.66 16.53 3.36
CA ASP A 324 10.57 17.50 2.77
C ASP A 324 11.73 17.81 3.71
N TRP A 325 12.92 17.35 3.33
CA TRP A 325 14.15 17.56 4.09
C TRP A 325 15.01 18.67 3.50
N GLY A 326 14.53 19.35 2.46
CA GLY A 326 15.29 20.36 1.72
C GLY A 326 16.37 19.75 0.81
N LEU A 327 16.24 18.48 0.41
CA LEU A 327 17.18 17.82 -0.52
C LEU A 327 16.80 18.05 -1.99
N GLY A 328 15.68 18.74 -2.25
CA GLY A 328 15.27 19.21 -3.57
C GLY A 328 14.52 18.17 -4.42
N THR A 329 14.12 17.04 -3.84
CA THR A 329 13.43 15.95 -4.55
C THR A 329 11.96 15.79 -4.16
N CYS A 330 11.50 16.41 -3.07
CA CYS A 330 10.10 16.34 -2.66
C CYS A 330 9.17 17.00 -3.70
N PRO A 331 8.13 16.31 -4.20
CA PRO A 331 7.14 16.91 -5.10
C PRO A 331 6.37 18.05 -4.41
N LYS A 332 5.88 19.01 -5.20
CA LYS A 332 5.03 20.08 -4.68
C LYS A 332 3.58 19.57 -4.47
N PRO A 333 2.88 20.03 -3.42
CA PRO A 333 1.48 19.69 -3.15
C PRO A 333 0.49 20.02 -4.27
#